data_AF-A0A1E4RA48-F1
#
_entry.id   AF-A0A1E4RA48-F1
#
_cell.length_a   1.000
_cell.length_b   1.000
_cell.length_c   1.000
_cell.angle_alpha   90.00
_cell.angle_beta   90.00
_cell.angle_gamma   90.00
#
_symmetry.space_group_name_H-M   'P 1'
#
loop_
_entity.id
_entity.type
_entity.pdbx_description
1 polymer ?
#
loop_
_entity_poly.entity_id
_entity_poly.type
_entity_poly.pdbx_seq_one_letter_code
_entity_poly.pdbx_strand_id
1 'polypeptide(L)'
;MSKTRLFVMFLLFAFVGLLVAGIYSINNVQVESTYLLEEQNIIEKNGQYYLLIDDRELTLSKNLYEKIQLEKYNEYKINYVYNRLINNDGDVVKLKRYGEQPWGK
;
A
#
# COMPACT_ATOMS: atom_id res chain seq x y z
N MET A 1 35.05 2.09 27.06
CA MET A 1 34.97 0.95 26.12
C MET A 1 36.24 0.93 25.27
N SER A 2 36.78 -0.25 24.92
CA SER A 2 37.90 -0.30 23.98
C SER A 2 37.42 0.06 22.56
N LYS A 3 38.32 0.65 21.75
CA LYS A 3 38.03 1.03 20.36
C LYS A 3 37.48 -0.15 19.54
N THR A 4 37.97 -1.36 19.80
CA THR A 4 37.50 -2.61 19.19
C THR A 4 36.05 -2.94 19.55
N ARG A 5 35.65 -2.79 20.83
CA ARG A 5 34.26 -3.05 21.25
C ARG A 5 33.28 -2.06 20.60
N LEU A 6 33.68 -0.80 20.48
CA LEU A 6 32.88 0.26 19.86
C LEU A 6 32.70 0.02 18.34
N PHE A 7 33.76 -0.40 17.67
CA PHE A 7 33.72 -0.77 16.25
C PHE A 7 32.83 -1.99 15.98
N VAL A 8 32.96 -3.05 16.79
CA VAL A 8 32.11 -4.25 16.68
C VAL A 8 30.64 -3.90 16.90
N MET A 9 30.35 -3.03 17.87
CA MET A 9 28.98 -2.58 18.14
C MET A 9 28.39 -1.84 16.94
N PHE A 10 29.14 -0.93 16.32
CA PHE A 10 28.72 -0.22 15.11
C PHE A 10 28.44 -1.17 13.93
N LEU A 11 29.34 -2.15 13.69
CA LEU A 11 29.14 -3.18 12.67
C LEU A 11 27.87 -3.99 12.90
N LEU A 12 27.58 -4.36 14.15
CA LEU A 12 26.37 -5.08 14.51
C LEU A 12 25.11 -4.24 14.24
N PHE A 13 25.11 -2.96 14.61
CA PHE A 13 24.00 -2.05 14.31
C PHE A 13 23.78 -1.89 12.80
N ALA A 14 24.86 -1.73 12.03
CA ALA A 14 24.78 -1.63 10.57
C ALA A 14 24.20 -2.91 9.95
N PHE A 15 24.64 -4.08 10.43
CA PHE A 15 24.15 -5.37 9.95
C PHE A 15 22.66 -5.58 10.26
N VAL A 16 22.22 -5.27 11.47
CA VAL A 16 20.80 -5.35 11.85
C VAL A 16 19.96 -4.37 11.03
N GLY A 17 20.45 -3.14 10.83
CA GLY A 17 19.77 -2.15 10.00
C GLY A 17 19.57 -2.63 8.57
N LEU A 18 20.59 -3.24 7.95
CA LEU A 18 20.50 -3.82 6.62
C LEU A 18 19.54 -5.01 6.55
N LEU A 19 19.53 -5.87 7.58
CA LEU A 19 18.58 -6.99 7.64
C LEU A 19 17.13 -6.51 7.72
N VAL A 20 16.84 -5.54 8.59
CA VAL A 20 15.48 -4.98 8.72
C VAL A 20 15.04 -4.33 7.40
N ALA A 21 15.90 -3.53 6.77
CA ALA A 21 15.59 -2.91 5.48
C ALA A 21 15.36 -3.96 4.37
N GLY A 22 16.18 -5.01 4.33
CA GLY A 22 16.02 -6.11 3.37
C GLY A 22 14.72 -6.88 3.57
N ILE A 23 14.38 -7.23 4.81
CA ILE A 23 13.11 -7.89 5.14
C ILE A 23 11.92 -7.01 4.74
N TYR A 24 11.96 -5.71 5.04
CA TYR A 24 10.90 -4.80 4.65
C TYR A 24 10.70 -4.76 3.13
N SER A 25 11.78 -4.65 2.36
CA SER A 25 11.71 -4.58 0.89
C SER A 25 11.17 -5.85 0.24
N ILE A 26 11.49 -7.05 0.76
CA ILE A 26 11.05 -8.32 0.18
C ILE A 26 9.56 -8.58 0.45
N ASN A 27 9.01 -7.99 1.52
CA ASN A 27 7.62 -8.21 1.93
C ASN A 27 6.63 -7.22 1.32
N ASN A 28 7.09 -6.26 0.52
CA ASN A 28 6.20 -5.41 -0.27
C ASN A 28 5.67 -6.19 -1.47
N VAL A 29 4.34 -6.25 -1.56
CA VAL A 29 3.61 -6.91 -2.63
C VAL A 29 2.87 -5.85 -3.41
N GLN A 30 2.94 -5.95 -4.73
CA GLN A 30 2.08 -5.18 -5.63
C GLN A 30 1.04 -6.12 -6.24
N VAL A 31 -0.23 -5.71 -6.18
CA VAL A 31 -1.35 -6.45 -6.74
C VAL A 31 -2.10 -5.55 -7.70
N GLU A 32 -2.53 -6.12 -8.83
CA GLU A 32 -3.42 -5.48 -9.77
C GLU A 32 -4.63 -6.38 -9.96
N SER A 33 -5.81 -5.90 -9.57
CA SER A 33 -7.06 -6.67 -9.60
C SER A 33 -8.25 -5.75 -9.88
N THR A 34 -9.39 -6.35 -10.23
CA THR A 34 -10.62 -5.63 -10.55
C THR A 34 -11.64 -5.87 -9.45
N TYR A 35 -12.23 -4.79 -8.92
CA TYR A 35 -13.24 -4.84 -7.86
C TYR A 35 -14.45 -3.99 -8.24
N LEU A 36 -15.63 -4.45 -7.86
CA LEU A 36 -16.82 -3.60 -7.78
C LEU A 36 -16.67 -2.73 -6.53
N LEU A 37 -16.70 -1.40 -6.69
CA LEU A 37 -16.60 -0.48 -5.56
C LEU A 37 -17.98 0.06 -5.19
N GLU A 38 -18.34 -0.14 -3.93
CA GLU A 38 -19.56 0.37 -3.31
C GLU A 38 -19.21 1.28 -2.13
N GLU A 39 -20.19 2.02 -1.59
CA GLU A 39 -19.99 2.91 -0.44
C GLU A 39 -19.35 2.21 0.76
N GLN A 40 -19.72 0.95 0.99
CA GLN A 40 -19.17 0.12 2.07
C GLN A 40 -17.67 -0.19 1.91
N ASN A 41 -17.12 -0.06 0.70
CA ASN A 41 -15.70 -0.24 0.46
C ASN A 41 -14.88 1.00 0.84
N ILE A 42 -15.51 2.14 1.13
CA ILE A 42 -14.78 3.37 1.47
C ILE A 42 -15.02 3.73 2.92
N ILE A 43 -13.93 3.97 3.66
CA ILE A 43 -13.99 4.46 5.03
C ILE A 43 -13.24 5.78 5.13
N GLU A 44 -13.80 6.71 5.90
CA GLU A 44 -13.09 7.91 6.35
C GLU A 44 -12.68 7.75 7.83
N LYS A 45 -11.39 7.88 8.13
CA LYS A 45 -10.85 7.94 9.51
C LYS A 45 -9.88 9.10 9.60
N ASN A 46 -10.03 9.95 10.61
CA ASN A 46 -9.10 11.07 10.88
C ASN A 46 -8.86 12.00 9.67
N GLY A 47 -9.88 12.20 8.81
CA GLY A 47 -9.77 13.02 7.60
C GLY A 47 -8.96 12.38 6.45
N GLN A 48 -8.62 11.09 6.56
CA GLN A 48 -8.04 10.28 5.50
C GLN A 48 -9.07 9.27 4.98
N TYR A 49 -9.04 9.03 3.68
CA TYR A 49 -9.88 8.03 3.03
C TYR A 49 -9.12 6.72 2.89
N TYR A 50 -9.83 5.63 3.10
CA TYR A 50 -9.32 4.27 3.01
C TYR A 50 -10.24 3.44 2.13
N LEU A 51 -9.64 2.53 1.37
CA LEU A 51 -10.33 1.55 0.57
C LEU A 51 -10.22 0.17 1.23
N LEU A 52 -11.37 -0.43 1.52
CA LEU A 52 -11.52 -1.79 2.03
C LEU A 52 -11.65 -2.79 0.87
N ILE A 53 -10.57 -3.51 0.60
CA ILE A 53 -10.53 -4.63 -0.36
C ILE A 53 -9.61 -5.73 0.18
N ASP A 54 -9.95 -6.99 -0.09
CA ASP A 54 -9.18 -8.18 0.35
C ASP A 54 -8.85 -8.19 1.86
N ASP A 55 -9.82 -7.82 2.70
CA ASP A 55 -9.68 -7.69 4.15
C ASP A 55 -8.56 -6.72 4.60
N ARG A 56 -8.20 -5.76 3.74
CA ARG A 56 -7.18 -4.75 4.00
C ARG A 56 -7.77 -3.35 3.95
N GLU A 57 -7.30 -2.52 4.87
CA GLU A 57 -7.50 -1.07 4.81
C GLU A 57 -6.33 -0.45 4.03
N LEU A 58 -6.59 0.03 2.81
CA LEU A 58 -5.59 0.64 1.96
C LEU A 58 -5.78 2.15 1.94
N THR A 59 -4.72 2.92 2.12
CA THR A 59 -4.80 4.38 2.02
C THR A 59 -5.23 4.78 0.63
N LEU A 60 -6.26 5.62 0.56
CA LEU A 60 -6.80 6.16 -0.67
C LEU A 60 -6.48 7.64 -0.75
N SER A 61 -5.58 8.01 -1.66
CA SER A 61 -5.27 9.41 -1.89
C SER A 61 -6.51 10.17 -2.42
N LYS A 62 -6.64 11.44 -2.06
CA LYS A 62 -7.78 12.28 -2.45
C LYS A 62 -8.02 12.31 -3.97
N ASN A 63 -6.96 12.37 -4.76
CA ASN A 63 -7.03 12.34 -6.23
C ASN A 63 -7.63 11.03 -6.76
N LEU A 64 -7.36 9.90 -6.11
CA LEU A 64 -7.96 8.62 -6.49
C LEU A 64 -9.40 8.50 -6.02
N TYR A 65 -9.70 8.98 -4.80
CA TYR A 65 -11.06 9.03 -4.27
C TYR A 65 -12.01 9.82 -5.18
N GLU A 66 -11.60 11.00 -5.65
CA GLU A 66 -12.40 11.86 -6.54
C GLU A 66 -12.72 11.21 -7.90
N LYS A 67 -12.02 10.14 -8.30
CA LYS A 67 -12.29 9.39 -9.53
C LYS A 67 -13.32 8.27 -9.34
N ILE A 68 -13.64 7.93 -8.10
CA ILE A 68 -14.61 6.89 -7.80
C ILE A 68 -16.02 7.48 -7.95
N GLN A 69 -16.83 6.80 -8.75
CA GLN A 69 -18.24 7.13 -8.99
C GLN A 69 -19.07 5.99 -8.43
N LEU A 70 -19.50 6.14 -7.18
CA LEU A 70 -20.27 5.14 -6.43
C LEU A 70 -21.73 5.02 -6.90
N GLU A 71 -22.25 6.04 -7.58
CA GLU A 71 -23.65 6.11 -8.06
C GLU A 71 -23.98 5.07 -9.16
N LYS A 72 -22.97 4.42 -9.72
CA LYS A 72 -23.12 3.42 -10.79
C LYS A 72 -22.36 2.18 -10.35
N TYR A 73 -22.96 1.00 -10.53
CA TYR A 73 -22.31 -0.31 -10.34
C TYR A 73 -21.12 -0.44 -11.30
N ASN A 74 -19.98 0.13 -10.89
CA ASN A 74 -18.78 0.30 -11.69
C ASN A 74 -17.70 -0.61 -11.14
N GLU A 75 -17.16 -1.44 -12.01
CA GLU A 75 -15.92 -2.15 -11.74
C GLU A 75 -14.74 -1.21 -11.92
N TYR A 76 -13.78 -1.28 -11.01
CA TYR A 76 -12.55 -0.54 -11.02
C TYR A 76 -11.38 -1.49 -11.05
N LYS A 77 -10.43 -1.20 -11.94
CA LYS A 77 -9.13 -1.84 -11.93
C LYS A 77 -8.21 -1.07 -10.98
N ILE A 78 -7.80 -1.75 -9.91
CA ILE A 78 -7.08 -1.17 -8.79
C ILE A 78 -5.70 -1.81 -8.73
N ASN A 79 -4.68 -0.97 -8.69
CA ASN A 79 -3.30 -1.36 -8.43
C ASN A 79 -2.92 -0.84 -7.06
N TYR A 80 -2.61 -1.75 -6.15
CA TYR A 80 -2.29 -1.41 -4.77
C TYR A 80 -1.04 -2.14 -4.31
N VAL A 81 -0.35 -1.54 -3.35
CA VAL A 81 0.81 -2.12 -2.70
C VAL A 81 0.51 -2.33 -1.23
N TYR A 82 1.04 -3.40 -0.64
CA TYR A 82 0.94 -3.62 0.79
C TYR A 82 2.16 -4.38 1.32
N ASN A 83 2.42 -4.25 2.61
CA ASN A 83 3.43 -5.05 3.28
C ASN A 83 2.80 -6.33 3.85
N ARG A 84 3.37 -7.51 3.55
CA ARG A 84 2.86 -8.79 4.09
C ARG A 84 2.96 -8.91 5.61
N LEU A 85 3.91 -8.22 6.24
CA LEU A 85 4.19 -8.35 7.66
C LEU A 85 3.44 -7.34 8.52
N ILE A 86 2.91 -6.29 7.91
CA ILE A 86 2.24 -5.19 8.62
C ILE A 86 0.78 -5.18 8.19
N ASN A 87 -0.11 -5.37 9.17
CA ASN A 87 -1.54 -5.27 8.93
C ASN A 87 -1.93 -3.79 8.71
N ASN A 88 -2.84 -3.53 7.77
CA ASN A 88 -3.32 -2.20 7.41
C ASN A 88 -2.23 -1.23 6.92
N ASP A 89 -1.17 -1.78 6.33
CA ASP A 89 -0.11 -1.02 5.67
C ASP A 89 -0.17 -1.30 4.17
N GLY A 90 -0.76 -0.36 3.44
CA GLY A 90 -0.87 -0.45 2.00
C GLY A 90 -1.52 0.77 1.40
N ASP A 91 -1.17 1.04 0.14
CA ASP A 91 -1.59 2.23 -0.57
C ASP A 91 -2.18 1.85 -1.92
N VAL A 92 -3.27 2.53 -2.30
CA VAL A 92 -3.75 2.48 -3.67
C VAL A 92 -2.83 3.33 -4.54
N VAL A 93 -2.08 2.68 -5.43
CA VAL A 93 -1.12 3.34 -6.33
C VAL A 93 -1.84 3.88 -7.57
N LYS A 94 -2.74 3.08 -8.14
CA LYS A 94 -3.52 3.47 -9.31
C LYS A 94 -4.95 2.93 -9.24
N LEU A 95 -5.89 3.73 -9.70
CA LEU A 95 -7.30 3.36 -9.82
C LEU A 95 -7.83 3.88 -11.16
N LYS A 96 -8.53 3.02 -11.89
CA LYS A 96 -9.23 3.38 -13.13
C LYS A 96 -10.51 2.57 -13.27
N ARG A 97 -11.48 3.08 -14.03
CA ARG A 97 -12.70 2.33 -14.29
C ARG A 97 -12.42 1.22 -15.30
N TYR A 98 -13.07 0.07 -15.11
CA TYR A 98 -12.99 -1.03 -16.06
C TYR A 98 -13.55 -0.59 -17.42
N GLY A 99 -12.79 -0.86 -18.49
CA GLY A 99 -13.10 -0.40 -19.85
C GLY A 99 -12.48 0.95 -20.25
N GLU A 100 -11.88 1.71 -19.33
CA GLU A 100 -11.04 2.87 -19.70
C GLU A 100 -9.73 2.41 -20.35
N GLN A 101 -9.15 3.24 -21.23
CA GLN A 101 -7.92 2.96 -21.99
C GLN A 101 -6.80 2.34 -21.11
N PRO A 102 -5.89 1.52 -21.69
CA PRO A 102 -4.81 0.90 -20.94
C PRO A 102 -3.95 1.96 -20.23
N TRP A 103 -3.34 1.58 -19.12
CA TRP A 103 -2.38 2.45 -18.43
C TRP A 103 -1.34 2.89 -19.46
N GLY A 104 -1.23 4.20 -19.72
CA GLY A 104 -0.34 4.73 -20.74
C GLY A 104 1.07 4.14 -20.59
N LYS A 105 1.71 3.82 -21.73
CA LYS A 105 3.10 3.37 -21.77
C LYS A 105 4.03 4.42 -21.18
#